data_AF-A0A6I2GQZ4-F1
#
_entry.id   AF-A0A6I2GQZ4-F1
#
_cell.length_a   1.000
_cell.length_b   1.000
_cell.length_c   1.000
_cell.angle_alpha   90.00
_cell.angle_beta   90.00
_cell.angle_gamma   90.00
#
_symmetry.space_group_name_H-M   'P 1'
#
loop_
_entity.id
_entity.type
_entity.pdbx_description
1 polymer ?
#
loop_
_entity_poly.entity_id
_entity_poly.type
_entity_poly.pdbx_seq_one_letter_code
_entity_poly.pdbx_strand_id
1 'polypeptide(L)'
;MSAGLASGVSPHAYGGWSGRTPGALEQNVMEWYEPAVTSFQTTPAQRVTAAKIAERMTKAGLSTQFVDAVHRLAFDDQGAFELMELWAEARTRREREQLVADLQEAVDEAVEMPRGIVEKAKVNFDNLDAVATQVMEHKRRLRALVDAHGGISAVARRSGIPQPSLSRMLSSASMPRRTTLYRIARALDVEESEVVGSWVR
;
A
#
# COMPACT_ATOMS: atom_id res chain seq x y z
N MET A 1 3.58 -5.19 84.49
CA MET A 1 4.52 -6.17 83.92
C MET A 1 5.06 -5.55 82.65
N SER A 2 6.09 -4.72 82.82
CA SER A 2 7.47 -4.96 82.36
C SER A 2 7.64 -4.48 80.92
N ALA A 3 8.00 -3.20 80.72
CA ALA A 3 9.37 -2.67 80.59
C ALA A 3 9.92 -2.92 79.17
N GLY A 4 10.56 -1.99 78.47
CA GLY A 4 11.06 -0.66 78.80
C GLY A 4 11.62 -0.02 77.52
N LEU A 5 11.73 1.29 77.57
CA LEU A 5 12.16 2.21 76.51
C LEU A 5 13.69 2.26 76.32
N ALA A 6 14.05 3.00 75.26
CA ALA A 6 15.28 3.77 75.06
C ALA A 6 16.40 3.01 74.35
N SER A 7 17.23 3.58 73.47
CA SER A 7 17.42 4.91 72.86
C SER A 7 18.78 4.82 72.15
N GLY A 8 19.06 5.56 71.09
CA GLY A 8 20.47 5.75 70.71
C GLY A 8 20.73 6.23 69.30
N VAL A 9 21.15 7.49 69.22
CA VAL A 9 21.49 8.32 68.06
C VAL A 9 22.77 7.87 67.33
N SER A 10 22.83 8.17 66.01
CA SER A 10 23.94 8.14 65.02
C SER A 10 25.21 8.95 65.43
N PRO A 11 26.24 9.27 64.58
CA PRO A 11 26.55 8.93 63.17
C PRO A 11 28.06 8.67 62.84
N HIS A 12 28.36 8.51 61.54
CA HIS A 12 29.65 8.65 60.83
C HIS A 12 30.76 7.60 60.97
N ALA A 13 31.14 7.00 59.82
CA ALA A 13 32.51 7.06 59.31
C ALA A 13 32.59 6.67 57.82
N TYR A 14 33.30 7.50 57.07
CA TYR A 14 33.75 7.33 55.69
C TYR A 14 34.86 6.28 55.56
N GLY A 15 34.95 5.66 54.39
CA GLY A 15 36.24 5.25 53.79
C GLY A 15 36.51 3.75 53.72
N GLY A 16 36.70 3.24 52.50
CA GLY A 16 37.22 1.89 52.29
C GLY A 16 36.99 1.34 50.89
N TRP A 17 37.58 1.97 49.87
CA TRP A 17 37.80 1.33 48.57
C TRP A 17 38.82 0.20 48.73
N SER A 18 38.42 -1.04 48.42
CA SER A 18 39.36 -2.09 48.02
C SER A 18 38.72 -2.94 46.93
N GLY A 19 39.53 -3.20 45.90
CA GLY A 19 39.10 -3.52 44.56
C GLY A 19 38.35 -4.84 44.40
N ARG A 20 37.44 -4.81 43.42
CA ARG A 20 37.13 -5.97 42.60
C ARG A 20 37.10 -5.50 41.15
N THR A 21 37.97 -6.11 40.36
CA THR A 21 38.02 -6.10 38.90
C THR A 21 36.62 -6.28 38.31
N PRO A 22 36.12 -5.37 37.46
CA PRO A 22 34.94 -5.64 36.67
C PRO A 22 35.29 -6.72 35.65
N GLY A 23 34.74 -7.92 35.87
CA GLY A 23 34.72 -8.97 34.88
C GLY A 23 34.07 -8.44 33.60
N ALA A 24 34.65 -8.85 32.48
CA ALA A 24 34.21 -8.59 31.13
C ALA A 24 32.68 -8.63 31.02
N LEU A 25 32.09 -7.45 30.85
CA LEU A 25 30.76 -7.34 30.28
C LEU A 25 30.91 -7.74 28.81
N GLU A 26 30.60 -9.00 28.53
CA GLU A 26 30.34 -9.50 27.19
C GLU A 26 29.45 -8.48 26.48
N GLN A 27 30.06 -7.79 25.51
CA GLN A 27 29.35 -7.01 24.51
C GLN A 27 28.56 -8.02 23.68
N ASN A 28 27.38 -8.38 24.18
CA ASN A 28 26.34 -9.03 23.40
C ASN A 28 25.78 -7.94 22.47
N VAL A 29 26.58 -7.62 21.45
CA VAL A 29 26.13 -6.87 20.28
C VAL A 29 25.06 -7.76 19.68
N MET A 30 23.80 -7.43 19.96
CA MET A 30 22.68 -7.87 19.14
C MET A 30 22.95 -7.31 17.75
N GLU A 31 23.73 -8.08 16.98
CA GLU A 31 23.92 -7.93 15.56
C GLU A 31 22.52 -8.07 14.96
N TRP A 32 21.88 -6.93 14.73
CA TRP A 32 20.58 -6.87 14.09
C TRP A 32 20.73 -7.55 12.75
N TYR A 33 20.19 -8.76 12.65
CA TYR A 33 20.07 -9.48 11.39
C TYR A 33 19.15 -8.66 10.50
N GLU A 34 19.71 -7.79 9.65
CA GLU A 34 18.98 -7.23 8.53
C GLU A 34 18.74 -8.41 7.57
N PRO A 35 17.51 -8.98 7.49
CA PRO A 35 17.29 -10.00 6.50
C PRO A 35 17.55 -9.34 5.14
N ALA A 36 18.48 -9.89 4.38
CA ALA A 36 18.69 -9.47 3.00
C ALA A 36 17.32 -9.56 2.31
N VAL A 37 16.74 -8.40 1.99
CA VAL A 37 15.48 -8.33 1.25
C VAL A 37 15.81 -8.85 -0.14
N THR A 38 15.63 -10.16 -0.35
CA THR A 38 15.74 -10.77 -1.67
C THR A 38 14.59 -10.21 -2.50
N SER A 39 14.89 -9.19 -3.31
CA SER A 39 13.95 -8.69 -4.31
C SER A 39 13.60 -9.88 -5.20
N PHE A 40 12.32 -10.23 -5.26
CA PHE A 40 11.84 -11.28 -6.15
C PHE A 40 12.29 -10.99 -7.57
N GLN A 41 12.75 -12.03 -8.27
CA GLN A 41 12.99 -11.99 -9.71
C GLN A 41 12.44 -13.27 -10.32
N THR A 42 11.67 -13.11 -11.39
CA THR A 42 11.20 -14.28 -12.16
C THR A 42 12.36 -15.09 -12.73
N THR A 43 12.25 -16.40 -12.59
CA THR A 43 13.15 -17.36 -13.23
C THR A 43 13.01 -17.30 -14.77
N PRO A 44 14.01 -17.77 -15.53
CA PRO A 44 13.90 -17.85 -16.99
C PRO A 44 12.66 -18.62 -17.48
N ALA A 45 12.28 -19.69 -16.78
CA ALA A 45 11.08 -20.46 -17.10
C ALA A 45 9.79 -19.64 -16.89
N GLN A 46 9.69 -18.92 -15.76
CA GLN A 46 8.56 -18.03 -15.49
C GLN A 46 8.47 -16.89 -16.52
N ARG A 47 9.60 -16.32 -16.97
CA ARG A 47 9.59 -15.30 -18.03
C ARG A 47 9.00 -15.81 -19.34
N VAL A 48 9.36 -17.04 -19.73
CA VAL A 48 8.76 -17.69 -20.91
C VAL A 48 7.26 -17.91 -20.72
N THR A 49 6.83 -18.33 -19.52
CA THR A 49 5.41 -18.46 -19.19
C THR A 49 4.67 -17.12 -19.27
N ALA A 50 5.21 -16.07 -18.66
CA ALA A 50 4.64 -14.72 -18.70
C ALA A 50 4.51 -14.22 -20.15
N ALA A 51 5.51 -14.44 -21.00
CA ALA A 51 5.45 -14.06 -22.41
C ALA A 51 4.32 -14.78 -23.17
N LYS A 52 4.12 -16.08 -22.91
CA LYS A 52 3.00 -16.85 -23.51
C LYS A 52 1.64 -16.34 -23.02
N ILE A 53 1.53 -15.98 -21.75
CA ILE A 53 0.30 -15.40 -21.19
C ILE A 53 0.03 -14.02 -21.81
N ALA A 54 1.05 -13.17 -21.95
CA ALA A 54 0.96 -11.87 -22.59
C ALA A 54 0.47 -11.97 -24.05
N GLU A 55 0.97 -12.95 -24.81
CA GLU A 55 0.49 -13.24 -26.16
C GLU A 55 -1.01 -13.60 -26.15
N ARG A 56 -1.45 -14.45 -25.20
CA ARG A 56 -2.87 -14.81 -25.04
C ARG A 56 -3.74 -13.61 -24.66
N MET A 57 -3.25 -12.73 -23.78
CA MET A 57 -3.92 -11.47 -23.40
C MET A 57 -4.14 -10.57 -24.61
N THR A 58 -3.11 -10.44 -25.46
CA THR A 58 -3.21 -9.67 -26.71
C THR A 58 -4.23 -10.28 -27.67
N LYS A 59 -4.20 -11.61 -27.85
CA LYS A 59 -5.18 -12.34 -28.69
C LYS A 59 -6.61 -12.23 -28.15
N ALA A 60 -6.77 -12.00 -26.84
CA ALA A 60 -8.06 -11.75 -26.21
C ALA A 60 -8.56 -10.29 -26.38
N GLY A 61 -7.80 -9.44 -27.09
CA GLY A 61 -8.18 -8.07 -27.41
C GLY A 61 -7.77 -7.03 -26.37
N LEU A 62 -6.93 -7.38 -25.39
CA LEU A 62 -6.35 -6.40 -24.48
C LEU A 62 -5.31 -5.52 -25.21
N SER A 63 -5.19 -4.26 -24.80
CA SER A 63 -4.31 -3.32 -25.49
C SER A 63 -2.84 -3.72 -25.33
N THR A 64 -2.06 -3.59 -26.41
CA THR A 64 -0.64 -3.96 -26.39
C THR A 64 0.16 -3.19 -25.33
N GLN A 65 -0.19 -1.92 -25.10
CA GLN A 65 0.43 -1.10 -24.06
C GLN A 65 0.19 -1.66 -22.65
N PHE A 66 -1.04 -2.05 -22.34
CA PHE A 66 -1.36 -2.67 -21.05
C PHE A 66 -0.63 -4.00 -20.87
N VAL A 67 -0.67 -4.84 -21.91
CA VAL A 67 -0.03 -6.16 -21.87
C VAL A 67 1.49 -6.04 -21.70
N ASP A 68 2.15 -5.12 -22.40
CA ASP A 68 3.59 -4.86 -22.25
C ASP A 68 3.93 -4.36 -20.84
N ALA A 69 3.12 -3.45 -20.27
CA ALA A 69 3.32 -2.96 -18.91
C ALA A 69 3.20 -4.07 -17.86
N VAL A 70 2.14 -4.90 -17.95
CA VAL A 70 1.94 -6.06 -17.07
C VAL A 70 3.08 -7.08 -17.22
N HIS A 71 3.48 -7.38 -18.46
CA HIS A 71 4.55 -8.33 -18.73
C HIS A 71 5.90 -7.90 -18.13
N ARG A 72 6.23 -6.61 -18.22
CA ARG A 72 7.44 -6.05 -17.58
C ARG A 72 7.32 -6.08 -16.06
N LEU A 73 6.17 -5.69 -15.52
CA LEU A 73 5.94 -5.70 -14.07
C LEU A 73 6.14 -7.09 -13.48
N ALA A 74 5.59 -8.12 -14.15
CA ALA A 74 5.71 -9.51 -13.73
C ALA A 74 7.16 -10.00 -13.61
N PHE A 75 8.17 -9.31 -14.19
CA PHE A 75 9.55 -9.75 -14.08
C PHE A 75 10.14 -9.54 -12.68
N ASP A 76 9.70 -8.47 -12.02
CA ASP A 76 10.23 -7.99 -10.75
C ASP A 76 9.15 -8.02 -9.63
N ASP A 77 7.91 -8.36 -9.96
CA ASP A 77 6.79 -8.45 -9.04
C ASP A 77 6.10 -9.84 -9.11
N GLN A 78 6.19 -10.59 -8.00
CA GLN A 78 5.60 -11.92 -7.91
C GLN A 78 4.08 -11.90 -7.99
N GLY A 79 3.44 -10.91 -7.33
CA GLY A 79 2.00 -10.79 -7.33
C GLY A 79 1.46 -10.52 -8.74
N ALA A 80 2.14 -9.68 -9.52
CA ALA A 80 1.79 -9.44 -10.91
C ALA A 80 1.94 -10.71 -11.77
N PHE A 81 3.01 -11.49 -11.58
CA PHE A 81 3.18 -12.77 -12.26
C PHE A 81 2.06 -13.77 -11.91
N GLU A 82 1.75 -13.94 -10.63
CA GLU A 82 0.67 -14.82 -10.16
C GLU A 82 -0.69 -14.38 -10.70
N LEU A 83 -0.97 -13.07 -10.75
CA LEU A 83 -2.19 -12.53 -11.35
C LEU A 83 -2.29 -12.83 -12.85
N MET A 84 -1.16 -12.83 -13.59
CA MET A 84 -1.14 -13.26 -14.99
C MET A 84 -1.51 -14.75 -15.12
N GLU A 85 -0.96 -15.61 -14.25
CA GLU A 85 -1.29 -17.04 -14.24
C GLU A 85 -2.76 -17.27 -13.93
N LEU A 86 -3.28 -16.61 -12.89
CA LEU A 86 -4.70 -16.65 -12.55
C LEU A 86 -5.57 -16.18 -13.72
N TRP A 87 -5.17 -15.12 -14.43
CA TRP A 87 -5.91 -14.63 -15.60
C TRP A 87 -5.94 -15.67 -16.73
N ALA A 88 -4.83 -16.38 -16.93
CA ALA A 88 -4.70 -17.43 -17.93
C ALA A 88 -5.55 -18.67 -17.60
N GLU A 89 -5.80 -18.95 -16.32
CA GLU A 89 -6.60 -20.07 -15.84
C GLU A 89 -8.08 -19.73 -15.63
N ALA A 90 -8.41 -18.44 -15.53
CA ALA A 90 -9.76 -17.95 -15.34
C ALA A 90 -10.74 -18.51 -16.37
N ARG A 91 -11.84 -19.08 -15.86
CA ARG A 91 -12.82 -19.84 -16.64
C ARG A 91 -13.97 -18.98 -17.13
N THR A 92 -14.17 -17.82 -16.50
CA THR A 92 -15.27 -16.93 -16.83
C THR A 92 -14.76 -15.58 -17.31
N ARG A 93 -15.56 -14.93 -18.16
CA ARG A 93 -15.28 -13.56 -18.62
C ARG A 93 -15.22 -12.56 -17.46
N ARG A 94 -16.14 -12.69 -16.49
CA ARG A 94 -16.20 -11.82 -15.31
C ARG A 94 -14.93 -11.91 -14.47
N GLU A 95 -14.44 -13.12 -14.24
CA GLU A 95 -13.19 -13.35 -13.51
C GLU A 95 -11.99 -12.76 -14.24
N ARG A 96 -11.90 -12.95 -15.56
CA ARG A 96 -10.85 -12.31 -16.36
C ARG A 96 -10.90 -10.78 -16.29
N GLU A 97 -12.08 -10.19 -16.37
CA GLU A 97 -12.27 -8.74 -16.24
C GLU A 97 -11.85 -8.26 -14.85
N GLN A 98 -12.09 -9.05 -13.81
CA GLN A 98 -11.66 -8.74 -12.45
C GLN A 98 -10.13 -8.79 -12.30
N LEU A 99 -9.49 -9.80 -12.87
CA LEU A 99 -8.03 -9.95 -12.83
C LEU A 99 -7.31 -8.90 -13.69
N VAL A 100 -7.91 -8.49 -14.82
CA VAL A 100 -7.42 -7.33 -15.58
C VAL A 100 -7.49 -6.06 -14.73
N ALA A 101 -8.54 -5.89 -13.94
CA ALA A 101 -8.69 -4.77 -13.03
C ALA A 101 -7.60 -4.77 -11.95
N ASP A 102 -7.31 -5.92 -11.35
CA ASP A 102 -6.25 -6.07 -10.34
C ASP A 102 -4.85 -5.84 -10.94
N LEU A 103 -4.59 -6.35 -12.15
CA LEU A 103 -3.35 -6.11 -12.89
C LEU A 103 -3.15 -4.65 -13.26
N GLN A 104 -4.22 -3.94 -13.64
CA GLN A 104 -4.14 -2.50 -13.91
C GLN A 104 -3.82 -1.71 -12.65
N GLU A 105 -4.41 -2.08 -11.51
CA GLU A 105 -4.09 -1.47 -10.21
C GLU A 105 -2.60 -1.68 -9.85
N ALA A 106 -2.05 -2.87 -10.10
CA ALA A 106 -0.63 -3.16 -9.87
C ALA A 106 0.31 -2.37 -10.80
N VAL A 107 -0.06 -2.23 -12.08
CA VAL A 107 0.69 -1.39 -13.04
C VAL A 107 0.67 0.08 -12.63
N ASP A 108 -0.51 0.60 -12.29
CA ASP A 108 -0.67 1.99 -11.86
C ASP A 108 0.15 2.24 -10.58
N GLU A 109 0.16 1.27 -9.65
CA GLU A 109 0.99 1.31 -8.45
C GLU A 109 2.49 1.36 -8.74
N ALA A 110 2.98 0.50 -9.62
CA ALA A 110 4.38 0.47 -10.00
C ALA A 110 4.83 1.79 -10.67
N VAL A 111 3.93 2.46 -11.40
CA VAL A 111 4.20 3.77 -12.02
C VAL A 111 4.24 4.90 -10.99
N GLU A 112 3.39 4.83 -9.97
CA GLU A 112 3.24 5.88 -8.95
C GLU A 112 4.25 5.78 -7.81
N MET A 113 4.82 4.60 -7.55
CA MET A 113 5.76 4.43 -6.46
C MET A 113 6.97 5.35 -6.65
N PRO A 114 7.25 6.23 -5.66
CA PRO A 114 8.45 7.04 -5.71
C PRO A 114 9.69 6.16 -5.78
N ARG A 115 10.65 6.52 -6.63
CA ARG A 115 11.95 5.84 -6.66
C ARG A 115 12.78 6.32 -5.46
N GLY A 116 12.88 5.47 -4.45
CA GLY A 116 13.70 5.71 -3.26
C GLY A 116 12.90 5.88 -1.97
N ILE A 117 13.59 6.20 -0.88
CA ILE A 117 12.98 6.40 0.43
C ILE A 117 12.25 7.75 0.42
N VAL A 118 10.93 7.73 0.62
CA VAL A 118 10.11 8.92 0.81
C VAL A 118 9.57 8.93 2.23
N GLU A 119 9.89 9.98 2.98
CA GLU A 119 9.27 10.22 4.28
C GLU A 119 7.80 10.60 4.06
N LYS A 120 6.89 9.75 4.54
CA LYS A 120 5.45 9.99 4.45
C LYS A 120 4.98 10.91 5.58
N ALA A 121 4.03 11.79 5.28
CA ALA A 121 3.38 12.61 6.30
C ALA A 121 2.77 11.72 7.39
N LYS A 122 3.12 11.98 8.65
CA LYS A 122 2.61 11.24 9.80
C LYS A 122 1.25 11.83 10.19
N VAL A 123 0.23 10.97 10.23
CA VAL A 123 -1.09 11.34 10.76
C VAL A 123 -1.04 11.26 12.29
N ASN A 124 -1.57 12.27 12.98
CA ASN A 124 -1.70 12.22 14.42
C ASN A 124 -2.79 11.18 14.80
N PHE A 125 -2.43 10.21 15.64
CA PHE A 125 -3.31 9.15 16.12
C PHE A 125 -4.55 9.68 16.85
N ASP A 126 -4.47 10.84 17.50
CA ASP A 126 -5.60 11.42 18.25
C ASP A 126 -6.72 11.93 17.32
N ASN A 127 -6.48 12.01 16.01
CA ASN A 127 -7.42 12.59 15.05
C ASN A 127 -7.93 11.60 13.99
N LEU A 128 -7.79 10.30 14.23
CA LEU A 128 -8.16 9.27 13.25
C LEU A 128 -9.66 9.29 12.89
N ASP A 129 -10.54 9.57 13.86
CA ASP A 129 -11.98 9.63 13.62
C ASP A 129 -12.38 10.78 12.69
N ALA A 130 -11.75 11.95 12.86
CA ALA A 130 -12.00 13.08 11.97
C ALA A 130 -11.45 12.81 10.57
N VAL A 131 -10.29 12.15 10.45
CA VAL A 131 -9.74 11.72 9.15
C VAL A 131 -10.69 10.75 8.47
N ALA A 132 -11.16 9.72 9.18
CA ALA A 132 -12.10 8.74 8.64
C ALA A 132 -13.41 9.39 8.17
N THR A 133 -13.96 10.32 8.96
CA THR A 133 -15.18 11.07 8.60
C THR A 133 -14.98 11.85 7.31
N GLN A 134 -13.85 12.54 7.17
CA GLN A 134 -13.56 13.36 5.99
C GLN A 134 -13.32 12.51 4.74
N VAL A 135 -12.67 11.35 4.87
CA VAL A 135 -12.55 10.36 3.79
C VAL A 135 -13.94 9.90 3.33
N MET A 136 -14.82 9.52 4.26
CA MET A 136 -16.15 9.02 3.91
C MET A 136 -17.03 10.11 3.28
N GLU A 137 -16.98 11.34 3.77
CA GLU A 137 -17.68 12.47 3.16
C GLU A 137 -17.16 12.78 1.76
N HIS A 138 -15.83 12.79 1.59
CA HIS A 138 -15.21 12.99 0.29
C HIS A 138 -15.65 11.91 -0.70
N LYS A 139 -15.63 10.63 -0.32
CA LYS A 139 -16.09 9.52 -1.17
C LYS A 139 -17.57 9.62 -1.50
N ARG A 140 -18.41 10.08 -0.57
CA ARG A 140 -19.83 10.34 -0.83
C ARG A 140 -20.02 11.44 -1.88
N ARG A 141 -19.29 12.55 -1.77
CA ARG A 141 -19.32 13.63 -2.77
C ARG A 141 -18.84 13.14 -4.14
N LEU A 142 -17.70 12.45 -4.18
CA LEU A 142 -17.18 11.86 -5.41
C LEU A 142 -18.18 10.89 -6.04
N ARG A 143 -18.87 10.09 -5.21
CA ARG A 143 -19.90 9.16 -5.70
C ARG A 143 -21.08 9.90 -6.33
N ALA A 144 -21.58 10.94 -5.67
CA ALA A 144 -22.67 11.75 -6.20
C ALA A 144 -22.29 12.40 -7.55
N LEU A 145 -21.06 12.88 -7.68
CA LEU A 145 -20.51 13.42 -8.92
C LEU A 145 -20.47 12.35 -10.03
N VAL A 146 -19.97 11.14 -9.72
CA VAL A 146 -19.97 10.01 -10.66
C VAL A 146 -21.39 9.65 -11.11
N ASP A 147 -22.35 9.58 -10.17
CA ASP A 147 -23.73 9.25 -10.47
C ASP A 147 -24.41 10.34 -11.33
N ALA A 148 -24.14 11.63 -11.07
CA ALA A 148 -24.63 12.75 -11.87
C ALA A 148 -24.14 12.72 -13.33
N HIS A 149 -22.98 12.13 -13.59
CA HIS A 149 -22.41 11.99 -14.93
C HIS A 149 -22.67 10.62 -15.56
N GLY A 150 -23.77 9.96 -15.20
CA GLY A 150 -24.21 8.69 -15.82
C GLY A 150 -23.72 7.41 -15.12
N GLY A 151 -23.20 7.55 -13.90
CA GLY A 151 -22.84 6.44 -13.02
C GLY A 151 -21.53 5.73 -13.37
N ILE A 152 -21.22 4.69 -12.58
CA ILE A 152 -19.94 3.96 -12.62
C ILE A 152 -19.58 3.51 -14.04
N SER A 153 -20.54 2.90 -14.77
CA SER A 153 -20.27 2.36 -16.12
C SER A 153 -19.90 3.44 -17.14
N ALA A 154 -20.55 4.62 -17.07
CA ALA A 154 -20.24 5.73 -17.97
C ALA A 154 -18.88 6.37 -17.65
N VAL A 155 -18.56 6.51 -16.37
CA VAL A 155 -17.27 7.05 -15.92
C VAL A 155 -16.13 6.08 -16.23
N ALA A 156 -16.29 4.78 -15.94
CA ALA A 156 -15.30 3.74 -16.24
C ALA A 156 -14.89 3.75 -17.72
N ARG A 157 -15.86 3.86 -18.63
CA ARG A 157 -15.60 3.94 -20.08
C ARG A 157 -14.80 5.19 -20.46
N ARG A 158 -15.09 6.35 -19.87
CA ARG A 158 -14.43 7.62 -20.20
C ARG A 158 -13.04 7.76 -19.57
N SER A 159 -12.88 7.29 -18.33
CA SER A 159 -11.60 7.37 -17.60
C SER A 159 -10.63 6.24 -17.98
N GLY A 160 -11.12 5.21 -18.66
CA GLY A 160 -10.41 3.97 -18.92
C GLY A 160 -10.13 3.16 -17.65
N ILE A 161 -10.75 3.52 -16.51
CA ILE A 161 -10.61 2.76 -15.27
C ILE A 161 -11.56 1.56 -15.37
N PRO A 162 -11.10 0.32 -15.10
CA PRO A 162 -11.98 -0.84 -15.08
C PRO A 162 -13.17 -0.62 -14.14
N GLN A 163 -14.38 -0.96 -14.62
CA GLN A 163 -15.60 -0.80 -13.82
C GLN A 163 -15.53 -1.49 -12.45
N PRO A 164 -14.96 -2.71 -12.31
CA PRO A 164 -14.80 -3.34 -11.00
C PRO A 164 -13.88 -2.52 -10.06
N SER A 165 -12.75 -2.01 -10.55
CA SER A 165 -11.87 -1.13 -9.77
C SER A 165 -12.60 0.12 -9.30
N LEU A 166 -13.29 0.82 -10.21
CA LEU A 166 -14.02 2.04 -9.86
C LEU A 166 -15.13 1.76 -8.83
N SER A 167 -15.84 0.65 -8.98
CA SER A 167 -16.87 0.23 -8.03
C SER A 167 -16.29 -0.05 -6.65
N ARG A 168 -15.27 -0.90 -6.56
CA ARG A 168 -14.60 -1.24 -5.28
C ARG A 168 -14.01 -0.01 -4.62
N MET A 169 -13.36 0.84 -5.41
CA MET A 169 -12.76 2.09 -4.97
C MET A 169 -13.82 3.01 -4.37
N LEU A 170 -15.02 3.15 -4.94
CA LEU A 170 -16.06 4.00 -4.36
C LEU A 170 -16.75 3.39 -3.13
N SER A 171 -16.76 2.06 -3.00
CA SER A 171 -17.43 1.36 -1.90
C SER A 171 -16.54 1.04 -0.69
N SER A 172 -15.21 1.11 -0.82
CA SER A 172 -14.29 0.79 0.29
C SER A 172 -14.16 1.92 1.31
N ALA A 173 -13.39 1.72 2.38
CA ALA A 173 -12.96 2.81 3.28
C ALA A 173 -11.64 3.47 2.84
N SER A 174 -11.01 2.99 1.76
CA SER A 174 -9.70 3.47 1.31
C SER A 174 -9.81 4.71 0.43
N MET A 175 -8.88 5.65 0.57
CA MET A 175 -8.80 6.79 -0.33
C MET A 175 -8.32 6.37 -1.72
N PRO A 176 -8.97 6.86 -2.81
CA PRO A 176 -8.44 6.70 -4.15
C PRO A 176 -7.06 7.34 -4.31
N ARG A 177 -6.23 6.75 -5.17
CA ARG A 177 -4.94 7.34 -5.57
C ARG A 177 -5.16 8.66 -6.33
N ARG A 178 -4.21 9.58 -6.24
CA ARG A 178 -4.31 10.92 -6.87
C ARG A 178 -4.45 10.84 -8.39
N THR A 179 -3.68 9.96 -9.03
CA THR A 179 -3.78 9.63 -10.46
C THR A 179 -5.18 9.14 -10.86
N THR A 180 -5.79 8.28 -10.05
CA THR A 180 -7.15 7.78 -10.25
C THR A 180 -8.14 8.93 -10.16
N LEU A 181 -7.99 9.81 -9.17
CA LEU A 181 -8.80 11.03 -9.03
C LEU A 181 -8.65 11.94 -10.26
N TYR A 182 -7.44 12.08 -10.81
CA TYR A 182 -7.21 12.87 -12.02
C TYR A 182 -7.84 12.27 -13.28
N ARG A 183 -7.76 10.95 -13.44
CA ARG A 183 -8.44 10.25 -14.53
C ARG A 183 -9.95 10.42 -14.44
N ILE A 184 -10.50 10.46 -13.22
CA ILE A 184 -11.92 10.73 -12.98
C ILE A 184 -12.24 12.19 -13.30
N ALA A 185 -11.49 13.16 -12.78
CA ALA A 185 -11.70 14.59 -13.06
C ALA A 185 -11.74 14.87 -14.58
N ARG A 186 -10.76 14.35 -15.31
CA ARG A 186 -10.72 14.43 -16.79
C ARG A 186 -11.91 13.77 -17.46
N ALA A 187 -12.35 12.62 -16.97
CA ALA A 187 -13.51 11.90 -17.53
C ALA A 187 -14.84 12.61 -17.29
N LEU A 188 -14.92 13.40 -16.22
CA LEU A 188 -16.09 14.17 -15.83
C LEU A 188 -16.08 15.59 -16.39
N ASP A 189 -14.94 16.04 -16.93
CA ASP A 189 -14.71 17.41 -17.40
C ASP A 189 -14.93 18.46 -16.29
N VAL A 190 -14.36 18.16 -15.11
CA VAL A 190 -14.40 19.03 -13.93
C VAL A 190 -13.00 19.38 -13.47
N GLU A 191 -12.89 20.44 -12.69
CA GLU A 191 -11.62 20.87 -12.10
C GLU A 191 -11.06 19.82 -11.12
N GLU A 192 -9.73 19.67 -11.09
CA GLU A 192 -9.06 18.72 -10.19
C GLU A 192 -9.42 18.97 -8.72
N SER A 193 -9.63 20.23 -8.34
CA SER A 193 -9.99 20.63 -6.98
C SER A 193 -11.34 20.05 -6.52
N GLU A 194 -12.26 19.78 -7.45
CA GLU A 194 -13.56 19.18 -7.17
C GLU A 194 -13.46 17.69 -6.82
N VAL A 195 -12.40 17.02 -7.31
CA VAL A 195 -12.22 15.57 -7.20
C VAL A 195 -11.12 15.18 -6.22
N VAL A 196 -10.05 15.97 -6.08
CA VAL A 196 -8.91 15.67 -5.22
C VAL A 196 -9.13 16.14 -3.77
N GLY A 197 -9.96 17.18 -3.57
CA GLY A 197 -10.18 17.79 -2.27
C GLY A 197 -8.90 18.43 -1.68
N SER A 198 -9.05 19.11 -0.54
CA SER A 198 -7.96 19.84 0.14
C SER A 198 -6.94 18.95 0.87
N TRP A 199 -7.10 17.63 0.80
CA TRP A 199 -6.41 16.64 1.63
C TRP A 199 -5.09 16.11 1.03
N VAL A 200 -4.79 16.41 -0.24
CA VAL A 200 -3.59 15.92 -0.94
C VAL A 200 -2.49 16.98 -0.99
N ARG A 201 -2.15 17.55 0.17
CA ARG A 201 -0.95 18.39 0.35
C ARG A 201 0.14 17.62 1.04
#